data_AF-A0A1K0GCG5-F1
#
_entry.id   AF-A0A1K0GCG5-F1
#
_cell.length_a   1.000
_cell.length_b   1.000
_cell.length_c   1.000
_cell.angle_alpha   90.00
_cell.angle_beta   90.00
_cell.angle_gamma   90.00
#
_symmetry.space_group_name_H-M   'P 1'
#
loop_
_entity.id
_entity.type
_entity.pdbx_description
1 polymer ?
#
loop_
_entity_poly.entity_id
_entity_poly.type
_entity_poly.pdbx_seq_one_letter_code
_entity_poly.pdbx_strand_id
1 'polypeptide(L)'
;MKSLGRLSITIALLGLIVFLTSTTKANDIPFERRIRDSSYDHQSGTISYQDLEAGGFRPDPVLRGITSEQHRKQFYPSTPFHEGVPIFFSGQEGYRLRSLQRAYADYSTVHLSGRHDLGEDSLTIYKTQLGQPQVVKASPEVHEYSRQAFAARKTFGETAAIVAYGHKLRAIQGSSGRLNRRTPGWEKVWNSHVEQNAITVEEARVLLEKNRHLKFKTADDRAILGIRLHPDGKLEQKWLSSLEPVFHF
;
A
#
# COMPACT_ATOMS: atom_id res chain seq x y z
N MET A 1 43.31 -15.70 -75.28
CA MET A 1 44.53 -16.48 -75.61
C MET A 1 45.60 -16.18 -74.56
N LYS A 2 46.16 -17.23 -73.93
CA LYS A 2 47.40 -17.31 -73.11
C LYS A 2 47.46 -16.40 -71.85
N SER A 3 47.35 -16.91 -70.61
CA SER A 3 48.18 -17.87 -69.84
C SER A 3 49.55 -17.33 -69.37
N LEU A 4 49.84 -17.60 -68.09
CA LEU A 4 51.08 -17.48 -67.30
C LEU A 4 51.35 -16.09 -66.68
N GLY A 5 51.75 -15.95 -65.41
CA GLY A 5 52.44 -16.91 -64.55
C GLY A 5 51.96 -16.92 -63.09
N ARG A 6 52.01 -18.13 -62.53
CA ARG A 6 52.00 -18.44 -61.10
C ARG A 6 53.41 -18.20 -60.52
N LEU A 7 53.51 -17.84 -59.23
CA LEU A 7 54.11 -18.64 -58.14
C LEU A 7 54.29 -17.71 -56.91
N SER A 8 53.65 -18.00 -55.77
CA SER A 8 54.23 -18.69 -54.58
C SER A 8 54.96 -17.70 -53.63
N ILE A 9 54.83 -17.68 -52.30
CA ILE A 9 54.62 -18.68 -51.23
C ILE A 9 54.10 -17.90 -50.01
N THR A 10 52.93 -18.23 -49.43
CA THR A 10 52.73 -18.96 -48.16
C THR A 10 53.43 -18.38 -46.93
N ILE A 11 52.67 -17.81 -45.98
CA ILE A 11 52.77 -18.13 -44.54
C ILE A 11 51.36 -18.05 -43.94
N ALA A 12 50.87 -19.20 -43.47
CA ALA A 12 49.69 -19.32 -42.64
C ALA A 12 50.08 -19.04 -41.18
N LEU A 13 49.30 -18.24 -40.46
CA LEU A 13 49.27 -18.35 -39.00
C LEU A 13 47.90 -17.97 -38.44
N LEU A 14 47.21 -19.02 -37.97
CA LEU A 14 46.26 -19.09 -36.88
C LEU A 14 46.07 -17.81 -36.04
N GLY A 15 44.87 -17.23 -36.15
CA GLY A 15 44.32 -16.26 -35.20
C GLY A 15 42.93 -16.71 -34.78
N LEU A 16 42.86 -17.28 -33.57
CA LEU A 16 41.69 -17.85 -32.89
C LEU A 16 40.53 -16.83 -32.79
N ILE A 17 39.38 -17.15 -33.37
CA ILE A 17 38.12 -16.43 -33.16
C ILE A 17 37.49 -16.95 -31.86
N VAL A 18 37.49 -16.14 -30.81
CA VAL A 18 36.73 -16.42 -29.58
C VAL A 18 35.28 -16.02 -29.81
N PHE A 19 34.43 -16.99 -30.15
CA PHE A 19 32.98 -16.87 -30.01
C PHE A 19 32.64 -17.08 -28.52
N LEU A 20 32.31 -16.00 -27.82
CA LEU A 20 31.62 -16.08 -26.53
C LEU A 20 30.13 -16.36 -26.81
N THR A 21 29.78 -17.63 -26.94
CA THR A 21 28.41 -18.09 -26.74
C THR A 21 28.19 -18.26 -25.24
N SER A 22 27.60 -17.25 -24.60
CA SER A 22 27.09 -17.37 -23.24
C SER A 22 25.92 -18.35 -23.24
N THR A 23 26.21 -19.61 -22.96
CA THR A 23 25.21 -20.62 -22.62
C THR A 23 24.67 -20.26 -21.23
N THR A 24 23.46 -19.73 -21.16
CA THR A 24 22.71 -19.65 -19.90
C THR A 24 22.42 -21.09 -19.46
N LYS A 25 23.23 -21.58 -18.51
CA LYS A 25 22.87 -22.78 -17.73
C LYS A 25 21.58 -22.46 -17.00
N ALA A 26 20.52 -23.17 -17.37
CA ALA A 26 19.34 -23.33 -16.54
C ALA A 26 19.80 -23.91 -15.19
N ASN A 27 19.73 -23.10 -14.14
CA ASN A 27 19.87 -23.58 -12.78
C ASN A 27 18.57 -24.27 -12.41
N ASP A 28 18.51 -25.58 -12.60
CA ASP A 28 17.58 -26.44 -11.89
C ASP A 28 17.87 -26.33 -10.40
N ILE A 29 17.06 -25.58 -9.67
CA ILE A 29 17.07 -25.57 -8.21
C ILE A 29 16.38 -26.87 -7.78
N PRO A 30 17.06 -27.79 -7.06
CA PRO A 30 16.47 -29.06 -6.69
C PRO A 30 15.31 -28.84 -5.72
N PHE A 31 14.14 -29.37 -6.10
CA PHE A 31 12.86 -29.33 -5.39
C PHE A 31 12.94 -29.84 -3.94
N GLU A 32 13.96 -30.63 -3.61
CA GLU A 32 14.10 -31.32 -2.33
C GLU A 32 14.59 -30.45 -1.17
N ARG A 33 15.03 -29.21 -1.41
CA ARG A 33 15.41 -28.28 -0.32
C ARG A 33 14.24 -27.41 0.19
N ARG A 34 12.99 -27.62 -0.27
CA ARG A 34 11.80 -26.90 0.23
C ARG A 34 11.04 -27.58 1.38
N ILE A 35 11.36 -28.82 1.74
CA ILE A 35 10.54 -29.61 2.68
C ILE A 35 11.24 -29.85 4.03
N ARG A 36 12.48 -29.40 4.21
CA ARG A 36 13.26 -29.61 5.44
C ARG A 36 13.64 -28.29 6.10
N ASP A 37 12.63 -27.56 6.54
CA ASP A 37 12.68 -26.62 7.67
C ASP A 37 11.23 -26.32 8.11
N SER A 38 10.52 -27.39 8.43
CA SER A 38 9.28 -27.36 9.21
C SER A 38 9.62 -27.23 10.69
N SER A 39 10.19 -26.09 11.06
CA SER A 39 10.07 -25.56 12.41
C SER A 39 9.09 -24.39 12.31
N TYR A 40 7.93 -24.53 12.96
CA TYR A 40 6.99 -23.44 13.19
C TYR A 40 7.64 -22.39 14.09
N ASP A 41 8.60 -21.65 13.54
CA ASP A 41 9.10 -20.44 14.14
C ASP A 41 8.01 -19.38 13.92
N HIS A 42 7.49 -18.82 15.00
CA HIS A 42 6.53 -17.73 14.93
C HIS A 42 7.24 -16.53 14.30
N GLN A 43 7.19 -16.41 12.97
CA GLN A 43 7.87 -15.40 12.16
C GLN A 43 7.49 -13.98 12.59
N SER A 44 8.18 -13.45 13.60
CA SER A 44 8.21 -12.03 13.96
C SER A 44 9.13 -11.27 13.00
N GLY A 45 8.92 -11.45 11.69
CA GLY A 45 9.75 -10.90 10.64
C GLY A 45 9.04 -9.85 9.78
N THR A 46 9.82 -9.20 8.92
CA THR A 46 9.30 -8.42 7.80
C THR A 46 9.36 -9.24 6.50
N ILE A 47 8.56 -8.85 5.51
CA ILE A 47 8.61 -9.37 4.14
C ILE A 47 8.83 -8.20 3.18
N SER A 48 9.77 -8.33 2.25
CA SER A 48 10.12 -7.25 1.32
C SER A 48 9.04 -7.07 0.24
N TYR A 49 9.07 -5.93 -0.45
CA TYR A 49 8.21 -5.69 -1.62
C TYR A 49 8.48 -6.72 -2.72
N GLN A 50 9.76 -6.97 -3.01
CA GLN A 50 10.21 -7.86 -4.07
C GLN A 50 9.77 -9.30 -3.79
N ASP A 51 9.86 -9.75 -2.53
CA ASP A 51 9.39 -11.08 -2.15
C ASP A 51 7.87 -11.22 -2.31
N LEU A 52 7.11 -10.18 -1.96
CA LEU A 52 5.65 -10.16 -2.14
C LEU A 52 5.28 -10.19 -3.63
N GLU A 53 5.92 -9.36 -4.45
CA GLU A 53 5.72 -9.30 -5.88
C GLU A 53 6.06 -10.64 -6.56
N ALA A 54 7.10 -11.33 -6.09
CA ALA A 54 7.47 -12.68 -6.52
C ALA A 54 6.53 -13.79 -5.99
N GLY A 55 5.47 -13.46 -5.25
CA GLY A 55 4.50 -14.41 -4.72
C GLY A 55 4.98 -15.15 -3.46
N GLY A 56 5.90 -14.56 -2.70
CA GLY A 56 6.46 -15.10 -1.45
C GLY A 56 5.52 -15.05 -0.25
N PHE A 57 4.36 -14.39 -0.35
CA PHE A 57 3.40 -14.33 0.75
C PHE A 57 2.84 -15.71 1.12
N ARG A 58 2.87 -16.05 2.41
CA ARG A 58 2.28 -17.28 2.97
C ARG A 58 1.37 -16.92 4.15
N PRO A 59 0.06 -17.23 4.07
CA PRO A 59 -0.85 -17.12 5.21
C PRO A 59 -0.40 -18.00 6.37
N ASP A 60 -0.62 -17.53 7.59
CA ASP A 60 -0.47 -18.38 8.77
C ASP A 60 -1.70 -19.30 8.87
N PRO A 61 -1.53 -20.64 8.80
CA PRO A 61 -2.65 -21.58 8.81
C PRO A 61 -3.39 -21.65 10.15
N VAL A 62 -2.81 -21.12 11.24
CA VAL A 62 -3.42 -21.12 12.57
C VAL A 62 -4.34 -19.91 12.77
N LEU A 63 -4.14 -18.83 12.02
CA LEU A 63 -4.94 -17.61 12.15
C LEU A 63 -6.34 -17.82 11.58
N ARG A 64 -7.34 -17.66 12.45
CA ARG A 64 -8.75 -17.58 12.07
C ARG A 64 -9.19 -16.12 12.01
N GLY A 65 -9.91 -15.79 10.94
CA GLY A 65 -10.44 -14.45 10.72
C GLY A 65 -11.53 -14.07 11.73
N ILE A 66 -11.55 -12.80 12.13
CA ILE A 66 -12.65 -12.22 12.90
C ILE A 66 -13.87 -12.05 11.98
N THR A 67 -15.00 -12.65 12.35
CA THR A 67 -16.25 -12.60 11.57
C THR A 67 -17.03 -11.30 11.75
N SER A 68 -16.96 -10.68 12.94
CA SER A 68 -17.64 -9.41 13.24
C SER A 68 -16.89 -8.23 12.62
N GLU A 69 -17.54 -7.49 11.73
CA GLU A 69 -16.99 -6.27 11.15
C GLU A 69 -16.65 -5.22 12.22
N GLN A 70 -17.50 -5.07 13.24
CA GLN A 70 -17.25 -4.14 14.33
C GLN A 70 -15.99 -4.50 15.11
N HIS A 71 -15.78 -5.78 15.40
CA HIS A 71 -14.56 -6.22 16.06
C HIS A 71 -13.34 -6.05 15.15
N ARG A 72 -13.44 -6.36 13.85
CA ARG A 72 -12.33 -6.10 12.91
C ARG A 72 -11.88 -4.64 12.97
N LYS A 73 -12.81 -3.68 12.90
CA LYS A 73 -12.47 -2.23 12.97
C LYS A 73 -11.68 -1.85 14.23
N GLN A 74 -11.93 -2.51 15.36
CA GLN A 74 -11.21 -2.26 16.62
C GLN A 74 -9.78 -2.81 16.62
N PHE A 75 -9.47 -3.83 15.82
CA PHE A 75 -8.11 -4.38 15.66
C PHE A 75 -7.24 -3.54 14.72
N TYR A 76 -7.85 -2.74 13.84
CA TYR A 76 -7.16 -1.90 12.85
C TYR A 76 -7.51 -0.40 12.98
N PRO A 77 -7.41 0.20 14.20
CA PRO A 77 -7.83 1.58 14.43
C PRO A 77 -6.93 2.59 13.72
N SER A 78 -5.67 2.23 13.49
CA SER A 78 -4.62 3.05 12.86
C SER A 78 -4.28 2.58 11.45
N THR A 79 -5.26 2.06 10.71
CA THR A 79 -5.04 1.54 9.35
C THR A 79 -5.93 2.29 8.35
N PRO A 80 -5.38 2.75 7.21
CA PRO A 80 -6.17 3.24 6.09
C PRO A 80 -6.97 2.11 5.44
N PHE A 81 -8.12 2.42 4.85
CA PHE A 81 -9.01 1.49 4.18
C PHE A 81 -9.49 2.05 2.85
N HIS A 82 -9.46 1.21 1.82
CA HIS A 82 -10.15 1.46 0.56
C HIS A 82 -11.22 0.40 0.40
N GLU A 83 -12.47 0.82 0.18
CA GLU A 83 -13.64 -0.08 0.03
C GLU A 83 -13.79 -1.17 1.11
N GLY A 84 -13.33 -0.90 2.33
CA GLY A 84 -13.40 -1.85 3.45
C GLY A 84 -12.23 -2.84 3.53
N VAL A 85 -11.25 -2.71 2.64
CA VAL A 85 -9.99 -3.48 2.64
C VAL A 85 -8.85 -2.65 3.24
N PRO A 86 -8.07 -3.19 4.19
CA PRO A 86 -6.98 -2.45 4.83
C PRO A 86 -5.82 -2.20 3.88
N ILE A 87 -5.17 -1.05 4.02
CA ILE A 87 -3.94 -0.69 3.31
C ILE A 87 -2.78 -0.68 4.31
N PHE A 88 -1.73 -1.44 4.03
CA PHE A 88 -0.51 -1.45 4.81
C PHE A 88 0.60 -0.67 4.11
N PHE A 89 1.34 0.11 4.88
CA PHE A 89 2.53 0.81 4.39
C PHE A 89 3.78 0.01 4.78
N SER A 90 4.77 0.00 3.90
CA SER A 90 6.07 -0.59 4.18
C SER A 90 6.85 0.27 5.19
N GLY A 91 7.59 -0.40 6.08
CA GLY A 91 8.68 0.22 6.84
C GLY A 91 9.99 0.15 6.06
N GLN A 92 11.10 0.54 6.70
CA GLN A 92 12.43 0.46 6.09
C GLN A 92 12.81 -0.96 5.64
N GLU A 93 12.41 -1.96 6.43
CA GLU A 93 12.73 -3.39 6.21
C GLU A 93 11.61 -4.15 5.48
N GLY A 94 10.61 -3.45 4.93
CA GLY A 94 9.43 -4.04 4.31
C GLY A 94 8.20 -4.06 5.21
N TYR A 95 7.29 -5.00 4.97
CA TYR A 95 6.01 -5.10 5.66
C TYR A 95 6.08 -6.04 6.84
N ARG A 96 5.43 -5.70 7.96
CA ARG A 96 5.34 -6.59 9.12
C ARG A 96 4.52 -7.84 8.76
N LEU A 97 5.18 -8.99 8.63
CA LEU A 97 4.58 -10.21 8.09
C LEU A 97 3.37 -10.67 8.92
N ARG A 98 3.52 -10.69 10.25
CA ARG A 98 2.45 -11.07 11.18
C ARG A 98 1.21 -10.18 11.04
N SER A 99 1.40 -8.87 10.85
CA SER A 99 0.28 -7.93 10.64
C SER A 99 -0.43 -8.21 9.31
N LEU A 100 0.32 -8.50 8.25
CA LEU A 100 -0.25 -8.88 6.95
C LEU A 100 -1.01 -10.21 7.01
N GLN A 101 -0.41 -11.24 7.60
CA GLN A 101 -1.06 -12.55 7.76
C GLN A 101 -2.36 -12.43 8.57
N ARG A 102 -2.36 -11.63 9.64
CA ARG A 102 -3.55 -11.38 10.44
C ARG A 102 -4.63 -10.62 9.66
N ALA A 103 -4.27 -9.56 8.96
CA ALA A 103 -5.21 -8.83 8.12
C ALA A 103 -5.77 -9.69 6.98
N TYR A 104 -4.93 -10.53 6.37
CA TYR A 104 -5.36 -11.47 5.36
C TYR A 104 -6.35 -12.50 5.92
N ALA A 105 -6.11 -13.03 7.12
CA ALA A 105 -7.08 -13.91 7.79
C ALA A 105 -8.41 -13.20 8.07
N ASP A 106 -8.36 -11.93 8.51
CA ASP A 106 -9.55 -11.16 8.91
C ASP A 106 -10.39 -10.65 7.71
N TYR A 107 -9.74 -10.24 6.60
CA TYR A 107 -10.40 -9.58 5.47
C TYR A 107 -10.37 -10.40 4.18
N SER A 108 -9.59 -11.49 4.08
CA SER A 108 -9.32 -12.26 2.85
C SER A 108 -8.69 -11.49 1.69
N THR A 109 -8.67 -10.15 1.78
CA THR A 109 -8.01 -9.23 0.85
C THR A 109 -7.30 -8.16 1.67
N VAL A 110 -6.12 -7.75 1.22
CA VAL A 110 -5.29 -6.70 1.82
C VAL A 110 -4.61 -5.91 0.71
N HIS A 111 -4.56 -4.59 0.85
CA HIS A 111 -3.79 -3.71 -0.04
C HIS A 111 -2.46 -3.34 0.62
N LEU A 112 -1.46 -3.09 -0.21
CA LEU A 112 -0.11 -2.73 0.19
C LEU A 112 0.32 -1.49 -0.59
N SER A 113 0.74 -0.45 0.11
CA SER A 113 1.35 0.72 -0.52
C SER A 113 2.79 0.43 -0.88
N GLY A 114 3.10 0.45 -2.17
CA GLY A 114 4.49 0.51 -2.62
C GLY A 114 5.19 1.75 -2.08
N ARG A 115 6.53 1.70 -2.04
CA ARG A 115 7.36 2.91 -1.87
C ARG A 115 7.30 3.75 -3.13
N HIS A 116 6.29 4.62 -3.19
CA HIS A 116 6.09 5.53 -4.32
C HIS A 116 7.26 6.48 -4.56
N ASP A 117 8.03 6.79 -3.51
CA ASP A 117 9.31 7.50 -3.57
C ASP A 117 10.40 6.73 -4.36
N LEU A 118 10.27 5.41 -4.46
CA LEU A 118 11.17 4.55 -5.24
C LEU A 118 10.54 4.04 -6.54
N GLY A 119 9.36 4.55 -6.91
CA GLY A 119 8.64 4.09 -8.11
C GLY A 119 7.97 2.72 -7.96
N GLU A 120 7.81 2.20 -6.74
CA GLU A 120 7.09 0.93 -6.52
C GLU A 120 5.57 1.11 -6.66
N ASP A 121 4.92 0.17 -7.34
CA ASP A 121 3.46 0.11 -7.40
C ASP A 121 2.83 -0.41 -6.12
N SER A 122 1.58 -0.04 -5.86
CA SER A 122 0.79 -0.74 -4.85
C SER A 122 0.49 -2.18 -5.26
N LEU A 123 0.40 -3.09 -4.28
CA LEU A 123 0.03 -4.49 -4.46
C LEU A 123 -1.30 -4.81 -3.77
N THR A 124 -1.98 -5.84 -4.25
CA THR A 124 -3.14 -6.44 -3.59
C THR A 124 -2.88 -7.91 -3.36
N ILE A 125 -3.05 -8.35 -2.12
CA ILE A 125 -3.11 -9.76 -1.74
C ILE A 125 -4.57 -10.14 -1.59
N TYR A 126 -5.04 -11.18 -2.29
CA TYR A 126 -6.41 -11.68 -2.12
C TYR A 126 -6.47 -13.20 -2.06
N LYS A 127 -7.57 -13.73 -1.53
CA LYS A 127 -7.87 -15.16 -1.48
C LYS A 127 -8.59 -15.58 -2.75
N THR A 128 -7.96 -16.49 -3.49
CA THR A 128 -8.56 -17.11 -4.68
C THR A 128 -9.75 -18.00 -4.30
N GLN A 129 -10.53 -18.43 -5.29
CA GLN A 129 -11.63 -19.38 -5.08
C GLN A 129 -11.17 -20.72 -4.47
N LEU A 130 -9.93 -21.13 -4.74
CA LEU A 130 -9.30 -22.33 -4.17
C LEU A 130 -8.73 -22.10 -2.76
N GLY A 131 -8.97 -20.92 -2.18
CA GLY A 131 -8.51 -20.54 -0.86
C GLY A 131 -7.02 -20.20 -0.77
N GLN A 132 -6.31 -20.14 -1.90
CA GLN A 132 -4.88 -19.81 -1.96
C GLN A 132 -4.66 -18.30 -2.03
N PRO A 133 -3.59 -17.77 -1.41
CA PRO A 133 -3.19 -16.38 -1.58
C PRO A 133 -2.72 -16.10 -3.01
N GLN A 134 -3.08 -14.94 -3.55
CA GLN A 134 -2.52 -14.42 -4.78
C GLN A 134 -2.12 -12.96 -4.57
N VAL A 135 -0.92 -12.60 -5.02
CA VAL A 135 -0.41 -11.23 -5.01
C VAL A 135 -0.43 -10.72 -6.45
N VAL A 136 -0.99 -9.53 -6.65
CA VAL A 136 -1.05 -8.84 -7.94
C VAL A 136 -0.75 -7.37 -7.76
N LYS A 137 -0.42 -6.68 -8.85
CA LYS A 137 -0.45 -5.21 -8.90
C LYS A 137 -1.86 -4.73 -8.57
N ALA A 138 -1.96 -3.72 -7.72
CA ALA A 138 -3.23 -3.13 -7.35
C ALA A 138 -3.87 -2.44 -8.56
N SER A 139 -5.20 -2.27 -8.53
CA SER A 139 -5.88 -1.46 -9.55
C SER A 139 -5.36 -0.01 -9.51
N PRO A 140 -5.49 0.74 -10.62
CA PRO A 140 -5.09 2.16 -10.64
C PRO A 140 -5.77 2.99 -9.54
N GLU A 141 -7.02 2.70 -9.21
CA GLU A 141 -7.76 3.37 -8.14
C GLU A 141 -7.16 3.09 -6.76
N VAL A 142 -6.88 1.82 -6.45
CA VAL A 142 -6.24 1.44 -5.17
C VAL A 142 -4.84 2.03 -5.10
N HIS A 143 -4.08 2.00 -6.19
CA HIS A 143 -2.75 2.60 -6.27
C HIS A 143 -2.81 4.09 -5.95
N GLU A 144 -3.69 4.84 -6.61
CA GLU A 144 -3.82 6.28 -6.40
C GLU A 144 -4.32 6.61 -4.99
N TYR A 145 -5.30 5.86 -4.48
CA TYR A 145 -5.80 6.04 -3.12
C TYR A 145 -4.71 5.77 -2.07
N SER A 146 -3.94 4.69 -2.25
CA SER A 146 -2.81 4.34 -1.37
C SER A 146 -1.73 5.42 -1.40
N ARG A 147 -1.38 5.92 -2.59
CA ARG A 147 -0.41 7.00 -2.78
C ARG A 147 -0.82 8.26 -2.05
N GLN A 148 -2.09 8.65 -2.17
CA GLN A 148 -2.64 9.81 -1.45
C GLN A 148 -2.64 9.60 0.07
N ALA A 149 -3.01 8.41 0.56
CA ALA A 149 -2.98 8.08 1.98
C ALA A 149 -1.56 8.11 2.56
N PHE A 150 -0.58 7.59 1.81
CA PHE A 150 0.84 7.63 2.19
C PHE A 150 1.35 9.06 2.23
N ALA A 151 1.05 9.85 1.19
CA ALA A 151 1.46 11.25 1.16
C ALA A 151 0.76 12.09 2.24
N ALA A 152 -0.50 11.79 2.60
CA ALA A 152 -1.15 12.41 3.78
C ALA A 152 -0.37 12.14 5.06
N ARG A 153 0.07 10.88 5.25
CA ARG A 153 0.84 10.47 6.43
C ARG A 153 2.17 11.20 6.51
N LYS A 154 2.85 11.39 5.38
CA LYS A 154 4.13 12.11 5.31
C LYS A 154 3.97 13.61 5.56
N THR A 155 2.92 14.23 5.02
CA THR A 155 2.72 15.68 5.07
C THR A 155 2.04 16.13 6.36
N PHE A 156 0.96 15.47 6.77
CA PHE A 156 0.09 15.88 7.87
C PHE A 156 0.20 14.98 9.11
N GLY A 157 1.01 13.93 9.05
CA GLY A 157 1.17 12.97 10.13
C GLY A 157 0.16 11.82 10.11
N GLU A 158 0.37 10.86 11.00
CA GLU A 158 -0.40 9.61 11.04
C GLU A 158 -1.88 9.83 11.37
N THR A 159 -2.19 10.64 12.39
CA THR A 159 -3.58 10.93 12.77
C THR A 159 -4.39 11.44 11.58
N ALA A 160 -3.87 12.45 10.86
CA ALA A 160 -4.56 13.04 9.72
C ALA A 160 -4.81 12.03 8.61
N ALA A 161 -3.83 11.17 8.30
CA ALA A 161 -3.96 10.13 7.29
C ALA A 161 -5.00 9.07 7.68
N ILE A 162 -4.99 8.60 8.93
CA ILE A 162 -5.95 7.59 9.40
C ILE A 162 -7.37 8.15 9.47
N VAL A 163 -7.54 9.41 9.84
CA VAL A 163 -8.87 10.03 9.90
C VAL A 163 -9.42 10.29 8.50
N ALA A 164 -8.58 10.69 7.54
CA ALA A 164 -8.99 10.96 6.17
C ALA A 164 -9.22 9.68 5.33
N TYR A 165 -8.36 8.67 5.50
CA TYR A 165 -8.31 7.48 4.66
C TYR A 165 -8.66 6.19 5.39
N GLY A 166 -9.07 6.24 6.66
CA GLY A 166 -9.44 5.06 7.45
C GLY A 166 -10.84 4.54 7.18
N HIS A 167 -11.29 3.63 8.06
CA HIS A 167 -12.65 3.08 7.98
C HIS A 167 -13.74 4.15 7.96
N LYS A 168 -14.78 3.88 7.14
CA LYS A 168 -16.06 4.61 7.17
C LYS A 168 -16.57 4.74 8.61
N LEU A 169 -17.03 5.93 8.96
CA LEU A 169 -17.61 6.22 10.27
C LEU A 169 -19.08 5.83 10.31
N ARG A 170 -19.68 5.85 11.51
CA ARG A 170 -21.05 5.41 11.69
C ARG A 170 -22.01 6.30 10.88
N ALA A 171 -22.83 5.67 10.05
CA ALA A 171 -23.92 6.34 9.35
C ALA A 171 -24.92 6.89 10.36
N ILE A 172 -25.51 8.05 10.08
CA ILE A 172 -26.56 8.60 10.91
C ILE A 172 -27.84 7.81 10.65
N GLN A 173 -28.22 6.92 11.56
CA GLN A 173 -29.53 6.24 11.50
C GLN A 173 -30.61 7.18 12.04
N GLY A 174 -31.62 7.47 11.23
CA GLY A 174 -32.63 8.49 11.52
C GLY A 174 -33.70 8.03 12.50
N SER A 175 -33.88 8.80 13.59
CA SER A 175 -35.16 9.11 14.26
C SER A 175 -34.98 9.94 15.55
N SER A 176 -33.77 10.32 15.96
CA SER A 176 -33.57 11.26 17.06
C SER A 176 -33.30 12.69 16.55
N GLY A 177 -34.37 13.48 16.50
CA GLY A 177 -34.36 14.94 16.63
C GLY A 177 -33.46 15.76 15.70
N ARG A 178 -34.06 16.37 14.67
CA ARG A 178 -33.76 17.75 14.20
C ARG A 178 -32.32 18.16 13.84
N LEU A 179 -31.39 17.25 13.60
CA LEU A 179 -30.11 17.60 12.97
C LEU A 179 -30.11 17.11 11.53
N ASN A 180 -30.48 18.00 10.61
CA ASN A 180 -30.28 17.83 9.18
C ASN A 180 -28.75 17.91 8.92
N ARG A 181 -28.01 16.84 9.23
CA ARG A 181 -26.54 16.77 9.15
C ARG A 181 -26.10 16.53 7.70
N ARG A 182 -26.47 17.46 6.81
CA ARG A 182 -25.99 17.50 5.42
C ARG A 182 -24.46 17.51 5.41
N THR A 183 -23.86 16.92 4.37
CA THR A 183 -22.42 17.04 4.14
C THR A 183 -22.06 18.53 4.05
N PRO A 184 -21.10 19.02 4.85
CA PRO A 184 -20.71 20.42 4.79
C PRO A 184 -20.08 20.76 3.43
N GLY A 185 -20.35 21.98 2.95
CA GLY A 185 -19.66 22.54 1.80
C GLY A 185 -18.17 22.77 2.12
N TRP A 186 -17.31 22.72 1.11
CA TRP A 186 -15.87 22.89 1.27
C TRP A 186 -15.49 24.23 1.91
N GLU A 187 -16.20 25.31 1.58
CA GLU A 187 -16.04 26.63 2.22
C GLU A 187 -16.11 26.53 3.77
N LYS A 188 -17.09 25.79 4.30
CA LYS A 188 -17.21 25.58 5.75
C LYS A 188 -16.02 24.80 6.32
N VAL A 189 -15.51 23.81 5.59
CA VAL A 189 -14.31 23.06 6.00
C VAL A 189 -13.12 24.00 6.08
N TRP A 190 -12.92 24.86 5.08
CA TRP A 190 -11.77 25.76 5.01
C TRP A 190 -11.81 26.86 6.08
N ASN A 191 -13.00 27.38 6.37
CA ASN A 191 -13.22 28.41 7.39
C ASN A 191 -13.31 27.86 8.83
N SER A 192 -13.17 26.55 9.04
CA SER A 192 -13.24 25.91 10.37
C SER A 192 -11.98 26.16 11.22
N HIS A 193 -11.93 25.61 12.44
CA HIS A 193 -10.71 25.61 13.25
C HIS A 193 -9.70 24.57 12.73
N VAL A 194 -8.40 24.84 12.86
CA VAL A 194 -7.35 23.87 12.53
C VAL A 194 -7.14 22.99 13.75
N GLU A 195 -7.28 21.68 13.59
CA GLU A 195 -6.86 20.77 14.64
C GLU A 195 -5.34 20.65 14.64
N GLN A 196 -4.73 20.82 15.82
CA GLN A 196 -3.29 20.69 15.98
C GLN A 196 -2.85 19.23 15.88
N ASN A 197 -1.61 19.00 15.45
CA ASN A 197 -1.00 17.68 15.24
C ASN A 197 -0.89 16.80 16.50
N ALA A 198 -1.34 17.28 17.67
CA ALA A 198 -1.26 16.57 18.94
C ALA A 198 -2.51 15.75 19.29
N ILE A 199 -3.60 15.85 18.50
CA ILE A 199 -4.81 15.06 18.78
C ILE A 199 -4.65 13.60 18.38
N THR A 200 -5.26 12.70 19.15
CA THR A 200 -5.30 11.27 18.83
C THR A 200 -6.28 10.97 17.69
N VAL A 201 -6.14 9.79 17.06
CA VAL A 201 -7.10 9.32 16.04
C VAL A 201 -8.53 9.27 16.57
N GLU A 202 -8.71 8.82 17.82
CA GLU A 202 -10.03 8.70 18.44
C GLU A 202 -10.68 10.07 18.65
N GLU A 203 -9.93 11.02 19.23
CA GLU A 203 -10.41 12.40 19.43
C GLU A 203 -10.76 13.06 18.09
N ALA A 204 -9.91 12.90 17.08
CA ALA A 204 -10.15 13.42 15.75
C ALA A 204 -11.42 12.82 15.11
N ARG A 205 -11.68 11.52 15.30
CA ARG A 205 -12.90 10.86 14.84
C ARG A 205 -14.14 11.40 15.56
N VAL A 206 -14.08 11.58 16.88
CA VAL A 206 -15.17 12.18 17.66
C VAL A 206 -15.48 13.61 17.17
N LEU A 207 -14.46 14.42 16.94
CA LEU A 207 -14.61 15.77 16.39
C LEU A 207 -15.22 15.73 14.99
N LEU A 208 -14.77 14.81 14.13
CA LEU A 208 -15.31 14.64 12.78
C LEU A 208 -16.77 14.15 12.79
N GLU A 209 -17.17 13.27 13.70
CA GLU A 209 -18.56 12.83 13.85
C GLU A 209 -19.48 13.95 14.37
N LYS A 210 -18.97 14.75 15.31
CA LYS A 210 -19.68 15.91 15.88
C LYS A 210 -19.84 17.05 14.87
N ASN A 211 -18.75 17.46 14.24
CA ASN A 211 -18.70 18.64 13.38
C ASN A 211 -19.02 18.33 11.91
N ARG A 212 -18.91 17.06 11.51
CA ARG A 212 -19.06 16.56 10.12
C ARG A 212 -17.97 17.05 9.17
N HIS A 213 -16.97 17.75 9.70
CA HIS A 213 -15.76 18.16 9.00
C HIS A 213 -14.61 18.29 9.99
N LEU A 214 -13.40 18.25 9.47
CA LEU A 214 -12.15 18.47 10.19
C LEU A 214 -11.13 19.06 9.22
N LYS A 215 -10.15 19.82 9.71
CA LYS A 215 -8.97 20.14 8.91
C LYS A 215 -7.69 20.02 9.72
N PHE A 216 -6.65 19.57 9.04
CA PHE A 216 -5.27 19.52 9.52
C PHE A 216 -4.43 20.48 8.69
N LYS A 217 -3.34 20.97 9.27
CA LYS A 217 -2.40 21.87 8.61
C LYS A 217 -0.97 21.47 8.94
N THR A 218 -0.05 21.68 8.01
CA THR A 218 1.38 21.50 8.27
C THR A 218 1.88 22.53 9.29
N ALA A 219 2.95 22.23 10.02
CA ALA A 219 3.50 23.14 11.03
C ALA A 219 3.98 24.48 10.46
N ASP A 220 4.40 24.48 9.19
CA ASP A 220 4.82 25.67 8.44
C ASP A 220 3.67 26.36 7.70
N ASP A 221 2.44 25.91 7.93
CA ASP A 221 1.22 26.47 7.38
C ASP A 221 1.05 26.40 5.85
N ARG A 222 1.91 25.65 5.14
CA ARG A 222 1.94 25.61 3.67
C ARG A 222 0.92 24.69 3.02
N ALA A 223 0.47 23.65 3.74
CA ALA A 223 -0.53 22.72 3.24
C ALA A 223 -1.65 22.49 4.26
N ILE A 224 -2.86 22.26 3.75
CA ILE A 224 -4.09 22.00 4.50
C ILE A 224 -4.76 20.74 3.93
N LEU A 225 -5.11 19.82 4.83
CA LEU A 225 -5.96 18.66 4.51
C LEU A 225 -7.32 18.87 5.16
N GLY A 226 -8.35 19.03 4.34
CA GLY A 226 -9.74 19.08 4.80
C GLY A 226 -10.44 17.76 4.59
N ILE A 227 -11.28 17.41 5.55
CA ILE A 227 -12.06 16.18 5.58
C ILE A 227 -13.51 16.58 5.84
N ARG A 228 -14.44 15.96 5.12
CA ARG A 228 -15.88 16.06 5.38
C ARG A 228 -16.51 14.68 5.43
N LEU A 229 -17.49 14.53 6.32
CA LEU A 229 -18.17 13.29 6.59
C LEU A 229 -19.61 13.33 6.04
N HIS A 230 -19.90 12.43 5.11
CA HIS A 230 -21.21 12.26 4.49
C HIS A 230 -22.19 11.48 5.39
N PRO A 231 -23.52 11.74 5.29
CA PRO A 231 -24.53 11.11 6.15
C PRO A 231 -24.46 9.58 6.23
N ASP A 232 -24.04 8.95 5.13
CA ASP A 232 -23.83 7.51 4.96
C ASP A 232 -22.54 6.97 5.62
N GLY A 233 -21.74 7.84 6.24
CA GLY A 233 -20.46 7.49 6.85
C GLY A 233 -19.25 7.57 5.92
N LYS A 234 -19.45 7.93 4.64
CA LYS A 234 -18.36 8.09 3.68
C LYS A 234 -17.54 9.34 4.01
N LEU A 235 -16.22 9.19 3.93
CA LEU A 235 -15.26 10.28 4.07
C LEU A 235 -14.92 10.84 2.68
N GLU A 236 -14.82 12.16 2.60
CA GLU A 236 -14.27 12.84 1.44
C GLU A 236 -13.23 13.85 1.91
N GLN A 237 -12.10 13.87 1.22
CA GLN A 237 -10.92 14.63 1.58
C GLN A 237 -10.42 15.44 0.40
N LYS A 238 -9.90 16.64 0.69
CA LYS A 238 -9.23 17.49 -0.29
C LYS A 238 -7.98 18.09 0.33
N TRP A 239 -6.97 18.25 -0.50
CA TRP A 239 -5.78 19.03 -0.15
C TRP A 239 -5.84 20.39 -0.80
N LEU A 240 -5.51 21.40 -0.01
CA LEU A 240 -5.10 22.70 -0.49
C LEU A 240 -3.64 22.86 -0.11
N SER A 241 -2.79 23.04 -1.11
CA SER A 241 -1.40 23.36 -0.89
C SER A 241 -1.10 24.68 -1.56
N SER A 242 -0.33 25.52 -0.89
CA SER A 242 0.26 26.72 -1.51
C SER A 242 1.43 26.38 -2.45
N LEU A 243 1.84 25.10 -2.48
CA LEU A 243 2.91 24.55 -3.31
C LEU A 243 2.39 23.33 -4.06
N GLU A 244 2.74 23.14 -5.33
CA GLU A 244 2.48 21.88 -6.03
C GLU A 244 3.02 20.68 -5.22
N PRO A 245 2.38 19.50 -5.23
CA PRO A 245 2.84 18.35 -4.45
C PRO A 245 4.26 17.97 -4.86
N VAL A 246 5.22 18.21 -3.97
CA VAL A 246 6.63 17.87 -4.19
C VAL A 246 6.82 16.38 -3.89
N PHE A 247 6.85 15.57 -4.95
CA PHE A 247 7.53 14.29 -4.89
C PHE A 247 9.02 14.60 -5.07
N HIS A 248 9.81 14.51 -3.99
CA HIS A 248 11.25 14.43 -4.17
C HIS A 248 11.54 13.08 -4.80
N PHE A 249 11.85 13.10 -6.10
CA PHE A 249 12.40 11.97 -6.86
C PHE A 249 13.85 11.73 -6.47
#